data_AF-A0A6L7S1D7-F1
#
_entry.id   AF-A0A6L7S1D7-F1
#
_cell.length_a   1.000
_cell.length_b   1.000
_cell.length_c   1.000
_cell.angle_alpha   90.00
_cell.angle_beta   90.00
_cell.angle_gamma   90.00
#
_symmetry.space_group_name_H-M   'P 1'
#
loop_
_entity.id
_entity.type
_entity.pdbx_description
1 polymer ?
#
loop_
_entity_poly.entity_id
_entity_poly.type
_entity_poly.pdbx_seq_one_letter_code
_entity_poly.pdbx_strand_id
1 'polypeptide(L)'
;MQDDTQRTNPGLPGWHHVPEVPIEVSPFFSLPLDPRRMLGWVVARWFRLAENSILTALALICWLWLQPSLEVTESLSWDWIGALLLRNLALMTIVAGGLHWFFYRAKLQGDRLKF
;
A
#
# COMPACT_ATOMS: atom_id res chain seq x y z
N MET A 1 -39.63 10.34 11.03
CA MET A 1 -39.09 11.67 11.33
C MET A 1 -37.57 11.51 11.36
N GLN A 2 -36.96 11.60 10.18
CA GLN A 2 -35.50 11.56 10.01
C GLN A 2 -34.99 12.96 10.35
N ASP A 3 -34.14 13.03 11.37
CA ASP A 3 -33.49 14.26 11.82
C ASP A 3 -32.37 14.58 10.82
N ASP A 4 -32.72 15.30 9.75
CA ASP A 4 -31.78 15.94 8.82
C ASP A 4 -31.13 17.14 9.52
N THR A 5 -30.28 16.86 10.52
CA THR A 5 -29.44 17.89 11.12
C THR A 5 -28.31 18.21 10.15
N GLN A 6 -28.51 19.25 9.34
CA GLN A 6 -27.46 19.85 8.53
C GLN A 6 -26.23 20.17 9.39
N ARG A 7 -25.16 19.37 9.25
CA ARG A 7 -23.90 19.58 9.95
C ARG A 7 -23.13 20.72 9.28
N THR A 8 -23.42 21.93 9.70
CA THR A 8 -22.62 23.12 9.38
C THR A 8 -21.22 22.90 9.93
N ASN A 9 -20.22 22.74 9.07
CA ASN A 9 -18.83 22.54 9.45
C ASN A 9 -18.24 23.91 9.84
N PRO A 10 -17.99 24.21 11.13
CA PRO A 10 -17.31 25.45 11.49
C PRO A 10 -15.84 25.27 11.10
N GLY A 11 -15.45 25.84 9.96
CA GLY A 11 -14.05 25.83 9.53
C GLY A 11 -13.17 26.38 10.66
N LEU A 12 -12.36 25.51 11.27
CA LEU A 12 -11.42 25.92 12.31
C LEU A 12 -10.35 26.81 11.66
N PRO A 13 -10.10 28.03 12.18
CA PRO A 13 -9.10 28.92 11.61
C PRO A 13 -7.72 28.25 11.61
N GLY A 14 -7.13 28.13 10.41
CA GLY A 14 -5.82 27.48 10.20
C GLY A 14 -5.87 26.03 9.68
N TRP A 15 -7.05 25.43 9.49
CA TRP A 15 -7.19 24.05 8.99
C TRP A 15 -7.82 23.99 7.59
N HIS A 16 -7.11 23.41 6.61
CA HIS A 16 -7.64 23.19 5.25
C HIS A 16 -8.59 21.98 5.15
N HIS A 17 -8.48 21.00 6.05
CA HIS A 17 -9.34 19.82 6.05
C HIS A 17 -9.78 19.50 7.48
N VAL A 18 -11.08 19.46 7.71
CA VAL A 18 -11.70 19.05 8.99
C VAL A 18 -12.49 17.78 8.71
N PRO A 19 -11.98 16.60 9.10
CA PRO A 19 -12.69 15.34 8.88
C PRO A 19 -13.98 15.31 9.69
N GLU A 20 -14.94 14.52 9.22
CA GLU A 20 -16.14 14.27 10.00
C GLU A 20 -15.80 13.53 11.29
N VAL A 21 -16.37 14.01 12.40
CA VAL A 21 -16.20 13.42 13.74
C VAL A 21 -17.48 12.66 14.15
N PRO A 22 -17.35 11.58 14.94
CA PRO A 22 -16.11 11.01 15.50
C PRO A 22 -15.27 10.25 14.46
N ILE A 23 -13.94 10.30 14.60
CA ILE A 23 -13.03 9.52 13.76
C ILE A 23 -13.28 8.04 14.04
N GLU A 24 -13.73 7.30 13.03
CA GLU A 24 -13.95 5.88 13.17
C GLU A 24 -12.62 5.15 13.40
N VAL A 25 -12.59 4.28 14.41
CA VAL A 25 -11.47 3.38 14.67
C VAL A 25 -11.57 2.12 13.82
N SER A 26 -10.44 1.43 13.64
CA SER A 26 -10.42 0.14 12.96
C SER A 26 -11.41 -0.85 13.62
N PRO A 27 -12.15 -1.66 12.85
CA PRO A 27 -13.19 -2.55 13.37
C PRO A 27 -12.66 -3.63 14.31
N PHE A 28 -11.34 -3.85 14.34
CA PHE A 28 -10.68 -4.73 15.31
C PHE A 28 -10.66 -4.16 16.73
N PHE A 29 -10.86 -2.84 16.89
CA PHE A 29 -10.86 -2.14 18.18
C PHE A 29 -12.23 -1.60 18.58
N SER A 30 -13.28 -1.91 17.81
CA SER A 30 -14.66 -1.57 18.15
C SER A 30 -15.35 -2.75 18.83
N LEU A 31 -16.03 -2.48 19.93
CA LEU A 31 -16.95 -3.42 20.57
C LEU A 31 -18.39 -3.00 20.24
N PRO A 32 -19.31 -3.94 19.93
CA PRO A 32 -19.10 -5.40 19.78
C PRO A 32 -18.28 -5.76 18.54
N LEU A 33 -17.59 -6.91 18.59
CA LEU A 33 -16.85 -7.44 17.44
C LEU A 33 -17.83 -7.81 16.32
N ASP A 34 -17.70 -7.17 15.15
CA ASP A 34 -18.46 -7.48 13.95
C ASP A 34 -17.55 -8.12 12.88
N PRO A 35 -17.55 -9.46 12.75
CA PRO A 35 -16.71 -10.17 11.80
C PRO A 35 -16.94 -9.74 10.35
N ARG A 36 -18.16 -9.32 9.99
CA ARG A 36 -18.48 -8.87 8.62
C ARG A 36 -17.79 -7.55 8.33
N ARG A 37 -17.85 -6.60 9.27
CA ARG A 37 -17.13 -5.32 9.16
C ARG A 37 -15.62 -5.53 9.13
N MET A 38 -15.09 -6.47 9.94
CA MET A 38 -13.67 -6.82 9.94
C MET A 38 -13.21 -7.39 8.59
N LEU A 39 -13.95 -8.34 8.03
CA LEU A 39 -13.61 -8.93 6.73
C LEU A 39 -13.71 -7.90 5.60
N GLY A 40 -14.78 -7.08 5.60
CA GLY A 40 -14.92 -5.98 4.63
C GLY A 40 -13.77 -4.99 4.72
N TRP A 41 -13.30 -4.68 5.94
CA TRP A 41 -12.13 -3.83 6.14
C TRP A 41 -10.85 -4.47 5.61
N VAL A 42 -10.61 -5.75 5.87
CA VAL A 42 -9.44 -6.48 5.35
C VAL A 42 -9.49 -6.49 3.83
N VAL A 43 -10.63 -6.82 3.24
CA VAL A 43 -10.78 -6.86 1.78
C VAL A 43 -10.54 -5.48 1.17
N ALA A 44 -11.14 -4.44 1.75
CA ALA A 44 -10.91 -3.06 1.32
C ALA A 44 -9.45 -2.63 1.52
N ARG A 45 -8.74 -3.10 2.54
CA ARG A 45 -7.34 -2.72 2.78
C ARG A 45 -6.36 -3.49 1.90
N TRP A 46 -6.58 -4.78 1.68
CA TRP A 46 -5.66 -5.67 0.97
C TRP A 46 -5.93 -5.76 -0.53
N PHE A 47 -7.20 -5.77 -0.96
CA PHE A 47 -7.58 -5.95 -2.37
C PHE A 47 -7.94 -4.64 -3.09
N ARG A 48 -7.93 -3.48 -2.41
CA ARG A 48 -7.99 -2.20 -3.14
C ARG A 48 -6.73 -2.06 -4.01
N LEU A 49 -6.98 -1.90 -5.30
CA LEU A 49 -6.13 -2.28 -6.43
C LEU A 49 -4.82 -1.50 -6.64
N ALA A 50 -4.24 -0.86 -5.62
CA ALA A 50 -3.15 0.09 -5.85
C ALA A 50 -1.77 -0.41 -5.40
N GLU A 51 -1.63 -0.89 -4.16
CA GLU A 51 -0.29 -1.08 -3.59
C GLU A 51 -0.08 -2.52 -3.13
N ASN A 52 -0.89 -2.99 -2.19
CA ASN A 52 -0.74 -4.30 -1.56
C ASN A 52 -0.89 -5.46 -2.56
N SER A 53 -1.82 -5.34 -3.52
CA SER A 53 -2.03 -6.36 -4.55
C SER A 53 -0.86 -6.42 -5.54
N ILE A 54 -0.30 -5.27 -5.92
CA ILE A 54 0.89 -5.20 -6.80
C ILE A 54 2.09 -5.82 -6.11
N LEU A 55 2.32 -5.49 -4.83
CA LEU A 55 3.41 -6.07 -4.04
C LEU A 55 3.25 -7.58 -3.87
N THR A 56 2.03 -8.06 -3.63
CA THR A 56 1.73 -9.49 -3.52
C THR A 56 2.01 -10.22 -4.84
N ALA A 57 1.55 -9.67 -5.96
CA ALA A 57 1.81 -10.23 -7.29
C ALA A 57 3.33 -10.26 -7.58
N LEU A 58 4.05 -9.17 -7.25
CA LEU A 58 5.50 -9.11 -7.40
C LEU A 58 6.21 -10.15 -6.52
N ALA A 59 5.76 -10.32 -5.27
CA ALA A 59 6.30 -11.33 -4.37
C ALA A 59 6.09 -12.75 -4.93
N LEU A 60 4.91 -13.05 -5.45
CA LEU A 60 4.61 -14.34 -6.09
C LEU A 60 5.47 -14.56 -7.35
N ILE A 61 5.63 -13.54 -8.20
CA ILE A 61 6.52 -13.60 -9.37
C ILE A 61 7.94 -13.94 -8.93
N CYS A 62 8.42 -13.25 -7.90
CA CYS A 62 9.77 -13.46 -7.41
C CYS A 62 9.95 -14.85 -6.81
N TRP A 63 8.97 -15.31 -6.03
CA TRP A 63 9.00 -16.61 -5.38
C TRP A 63 8.93 -17.78 -6.38
N LEU A 64 8.08 -17.68 -7.39
CA LEU A 64 7.85 -18.77 -8.35
C LEU A 64 8.94 -18.88 -9.42
N TRP A 65 9.56 -17.77 -9.82
CA TRP A 65 10.46 -17.75 -10.97
C TRP A 65 11.87 -17.23 -10.71
N LEU A 66 12.06 -16.34 -9.72
CA LEU A 66 13.36 -15.66 -9.52
C LEU A 66 14.10 -16.16 -8.26
N GLN A 67 13.43 -16.92 -7.39
CA GLN A 67 14.01 -17.51 -6.18
C GLN A 67 14.72 -18.83 -6.55
N PRO A 68 16.00 -19.01 -6.20
CA PRO A 68 16.69 -20.29 -6.35
C PRO A 68 16.06 -21.35 -5.42
N SER A 69 16.21 -22.63 -5.76
CA SER A 69 15.70 -23.72 -4.92
C SER A 69 16.36 -23.71 -3.54
N LEU A 70 15.62 -24.22 -2.53
CA LEU A 70 16.11 -24.25 -1.15
C LEU A 70 17.40 -25.08 -1.02
N GLU A 71 17.54 -26.13 -1.83
CA GLU A 71 18.74 -26.97 -1.92
C GLU A 71 19.99 -26.15 -2.32
N VAL A 72 19.85 -25.23 -3.28
CA VAL A 72 20.97 -24.37 -3.71
C VAL A 72 21.34 -23.38 -2.61
N THR A 73 20.35 -22.88 -1.86
CA THR A 73 20.57 -21.92 -0.77
C THR A 73 21.03 -22.55 0.54
N GLU A 74 21.09 -23.88 0.63
CA GLU A 74 21.62 -24.59 1.80
C GLU A 74 23.13 -24.32 1.98
N SER A 75 23.86 -24.26 0.87
CA SER A 75 25.30 -23.98 0.87
C SER A 75 25.59 -22.52 0.53
N LEU A 76 26.54 -21.92 1.24
CA LEU A 76 26.93 -20.53 0.97
C LEU A 76 27.76 -20.47 -0.31
N SER A 77 27.22 -19.81 -1.35
CA SER A 77 27.89 -19.63 -2.63
C SER A 77 27.66 -18.22 -3.18
N TRP A 78 28.71 -17.62 -3.72
CA TRP A 78 28.66 -16.28 -4.30
C TRP A 78 27.75 -16.17 -5.52
N ASP A 79 27.51 -17.28 -6.22
CA ASP A 79 26.69 -17.31 -7.44
C ASP A 79 25.24 -16.91 -7.15
N TRP A 80 24.55 -17.65 -6.27
CA TRP A 80 23.16 -17.35 -5.93
C TRP A 80 23.02 -16.08 -5.09
N ILE A 81 24.02 -15.75 -4.25
CA ILE A 81 24.03 -14.48 -3.49
C ILE A 81 24.11 -13.28 -4.45
N GLY A 82 25.02 -13.35 -5.43
CA GLY A 82 25.18 -12.32 -6.44
C GLY A 82 23.94 -12.15 -7.31
N ALA A 83 23.34 -13.27 -7.75
CA ALA A 83 22.09 -13.27 -8.49
C ALA A 83 20.94 -12.64 -7.68
N LEU A 84 20.82 -12.99 -6.39
CA LEU A 84 19.80 -12.44 -5.49
C LEU A 84 20.00 -10.93 -5.27
N LEU A 85 21.24 -10.49 -5.04
CA LEU A 85 21.57 -9.08 -4.87
C LEU A 85 21.25 -8.29 -6.14
N LEU A 86 21.67 -8.78 -7.30
CA LEU A 86 21.42 -8.13 -8.59
C LEU A 86 19.91 -8.01 -8.86
N ARG A 87 19.16 -9.07 -8.62
CA ARG A 87 17.69 -9.09 -8.75
C ARG A 87 17.04 -8.08 -7.82
N ASN A 88 17.44 -8.00 -6.55
CA ASN A 88 16.90 -7.03 -5.60
C ASN A 88 17.22 -5.59 -6.02
N LEU A 89 18.46 -5.34 -6.47
CA LEU A 89 18.87 -4.03 -6.96
C LEU A 89 18.09 -3.63 -8.23
N ALA A 90 17.88 -4.56 -9.15
CA ALA A 90 17.09 -4.35 -10.35
C ALA A 90 15.63 -4.01 -10.01
N LEU A 91 15.01 -4.78 -9.11
CA LEU A 91 13.63 -4.50 -8.65
C LEU A 91 13.52 -3.13 -8.00
N MET A 92 14.45 -2.78 -7.11
CA MET A 92 14.48 -1.45 -6.48
C MET A 92 14.64 -0.34 -7.51
N THR A 93 15.53 -0.52 -8.48
CA THR A 93 15.76 0.48 -9.54
C THR A 93 14.53 0.65 -10.44
N ILE A 94 13.87 -0.45 -10.81
CA ILE A 94 12.67 -0.41 -11.65
C ILE A 94 11.50 0.21 -10.91
N VAL A 95 11.21 -0.25 -9.68
CA VAL A 95 10.04 0.19 -8.94
C VAL A 95 10.26 1.60 -8.37
N ALA A 96 11.28 1.79 -7.53
CA ALA A 96 11.51 3.08 -6.89
C ALA A 96 12.06 4.11 -7.90
N GLY A 97 13.00 3.71 -8.76
CA GLY A 97 13.54 4.59 -9.80
C GLY A 97 12.51 4.93 -10.88
N GLY A 98 11.68 3.96 -11.30
CA GLY A 98 10.58 4.20 -12.23
C GLY A 98 9.53 5.15 -11.65
N LEU A 99 9.13 4.93 -10.38
CA LEU A 99 8.19 5.81 -9.68
C LEU A 99 8.77 7.23 -9.49
N HIS A 100 10.04 7.32 -9.11
CA HIS A 100 10.74 8.61 -8.97
C HIS A 100 10.84 9.34 -10.31
N TRP A 101 11.20 8.64 -11.39
CA TRP A 101 11.23 9.21 -12.74
C TRP A 101 9.84 9.68 -13.19
N PHE A 102 8.80 8.88 -12.94
CA PHE A 102 7.42 9.21 -13.27
C PHE A 102 6.93 10.49 -12.55
N PHE A 103 7.18 10.61 -11.25
CA PHE A 103 6.76 11.79 -10.48
C PHE A 103 7.60 13.04 -10.78
N TYR A 104 8.93 12.92 -10.81
CA TYR A 104 9.81 14.09 -10.83
C TYR A 104 10.24 14.51 -12.23
N ARG A 105 10.47 13.54 -13.12
CA ARG A 105 10.98 13.83 -14.47
C ARG A 105 9.87 13.95 -15.50
N ALA A 106 8.96 12.98 -15.52
CA ALA A 106 7.85 12.98 -16.46
C ALA A 106 6.71 13.93 -16.03
N LYS A 107 6.61 14.25 -14.72
CA LYS A 107 5.54 15.09 -14.13
C LYS A 107 4.13 14.72 -14.59
N LEU A 108 3.92 13.45 -14.95
CA LEU A 108 2.68 12.95 -15.53
C LEU A 108 1.49 13.07 -14.57
N GLN A 109 1.76 13.18 -13.26
CA GLN A 109 0.75 13.39 -12.22
C GLN A 109 0.33 14.87 -12.05
N GLY A 110 1.14 15.83 -12.52
CA GLY A 110 0.93 17.26 -12.27
C GLY A 110 0.81 17.60 -10.77
N ASP A 111 0.14 18.70 -10.45
CA ASP A 111 -0.17 19.09 -9.05
C ASP A 111 -1.49 18.47 -8.52
N ARG A 112 -2.12 17.54 -9.27
CA ARG A 112 -3.49 17.04 -9.00
C ARG A 112 -3.64 16.32 -7.66
N LEU A 113 -2.55 15.72 -7.16
CA LEU A 113 -2.51 14.96 -5.90
C LEU A 113 -1.47 15.54 -4.93
N LYS A 114 -1.12 16.82 -5.08
CA LYS A 114 -0.10 17.47 -4.25
C LYS A 114 -0.60 17.80 -2.83
N PHE A 115 -1.91 17.68 -2.61
CA PHE A 115 -2.59 18.01 -1.37
C PHE A 115 -3.69 16.97 -1.08
#